data_AF-W0UE00-F1
#
_entry.id   AF-W0UE00-F1
#
_cell.length_a   1.000
_cell.length_b   1.000
_cell.length_c   1.000
_cell.angle_alpha   90.00
_cell.angle_beta   90.00
_cell.angle_gamma   90.00
#
_symmetry.space_group_name_H-M   'P 1'
#
loop_
_entity.id
_entity.type
_entity.pdbx_description
1 polymer ?
#
loop_
_entity_poly.entity_id
_entity_poly.type
_entity_poly.pdbx_seq_one_letter_code
_entity_poly.pdbx_strand_id
1 'polypeptide(L)'
;ELRHGQTQMHTMSNYNKYYNGMHEWRHWHDRVWYLSVPKSFMDDAISAGPFEFVVAISFAFEYVLTNLLFVPFMSGAAFNGDMATVTFGFSAQSDESRHMTLGLETIKFVLEQDPANLPIVQRWMDKWFWRG
;
A
#
# COMPACT_ATOMS: atom_id res chain seq x y z
N GLU A 1 1.51 -9.08 0.78
CA GLU A 1 2.54 -8.40 1.60
C GLU A 1 3.93 -9.05 1.57
N LEU A 2 4.24 -10.11 2.35
CA LEU A 2 5.62 -10.65 2.37
C LEU A 2 6.10 -11.09 0.98
N ARG A 3 5.22 -11.75 0.21
CA ARG A 3 5.44 -12.10 -1.20
C ARG A 3 5.83 -10.87 -2.00
N HIS A 4 5.05 -9.79 -1.92
CA HIS A 4 5.27 -8.57 -2.68
C HIS A 4 6.62 -7.94 -2.37
N GLY A 5 6.96 -7.80 -1.08
CA GLY A 5 8.26 -7.26 -0.67
C GLY A 5 9.44 -8.06 -1.24
N GLN A 6 9.37 -9.39 -1.17
CA GLN A 6 10.43 -10.25 -1.73
C GLN A 6 10.50 -10.19 -3.25
N THR A 7 9.36 -10.26 -3.94
CA THR A 7 9.33 -10.24 -5.41
C THR A 7 9.73 -8.88 -5.95
N GLN A 8 9.36 -7.77 -5.32
CA GLN A 8 9.79 -6.43 -5.72
C GLN A 8 11.31 -6.28 -5.60
N MET A 9 11.92 -6.78 -4.52
CA MET A 9 13.38 -6.83 -4.39
C MET A 9 14.03 -7.63 -5.53
N HIS A 10 13.45 -8.78 -5.90
CA HIS A 10 13.95 -9.58 -7.02
C HIS A 10 13.75 -8.90 -8.38
N THR A 11 12.60 -8.26 -8.62
CA THR A 11 12.30 -7.49 -9.84
C THR A 11 13.28 -6.34 -10.02
N MET A 12 13.56 -5.59 -8.95
CA MET A 12 14.48 -4.44 -8.98
C MET A 12 15.97 -4.84 -8.95
N SER A 13 16.28 -6.09 -8.57
CA SER A 13 17.66 -6.58 -8.44
C SER A 13 18.48 -6.41 -9.72
N ASN A 14 17.88 -6.66 -10.88
CA ASN A 14 18.61 -6.48 -12.15
C ASN A 14 18.85 -5.00 -12.46
N TYR A 15 17.86 -4.13 -12.25
CA TYR A 15 18.01 -2.69 -12.44
C TYR A 15 19.10 -2.10 -11.54
N ASN A 16 19.16 -2.53 -10.28
CA ASN A 16 20.17 -2.10 -9.33
C ASN A 16 21.62 -2.37 -9.78
N LYS A 17 21.86 -3.36 -10.67
CA LYS A 17 23.20 -3.64 -11.21
C LYS A 17 23.64 -2.63 -12.27
N TYR A 18 22.69 -2.01 -12.96
CA TYR A 18 22.96 -1.20 -14.15
C TYR A 18 22.60 0.28 -13.97
N TYR A 19 21.85 0.63 -12.92
CA TYR A 19 21.41 1.98 -12.63
C TYR A 19 21.72 2.39 -11.19
N ASN A 20 21.97 3.69 -11.00
CA ASN A 20 22.14 4.28 -9.67
C ASN A 20 20.79 4.44 -8.95
N GLY A 21 20.82 4.68 -7.64
CA GLY A 21 19.62 5.06 -6.88
C GLY A 21 18.81 3.91 -6.27
N MET A 22 19.25 2.65 -6.40
CA MET A 22 18.50 1.48 -5.88
C MET A 22 19.26 0.63 -4.84
N HIS A 23 20.52 0.96 -4.55
CA HIS A 23 21.45 0.07 -3.85
C HIS A 23 21.26 0.00 -2.33
N GLU A 24 20.57 0.97 -1.73
CA GLU A 24 20.44 1.12 -0.27
C GLU A 24 19.01 1.45 0.19
N TRP A 25 18.01 0.96 -0.54
CA TRP A 25 16.60 1.34 -0.35
C TRP A 25 16.13 1.31 1.11
N ARG A 26 16.53 0.29 1.90
CA ARG A 26 16.10 0.14 3.30
C ARG A 26 16.74 1.18 4.21
N HIS A 27 18.03 1.45 4.02
CA HIS A 27 18.77 2.45 4.78
C HIS A 27 18.24 3.86 4.48
N TRP A 28 17.94 4.14 3.21
CA TRP A 28 17.41 5.42 2.75
C TRP A 28 15.98 5.65 3.20
N HIS A 29 15.11 4.63 3.18
CA HIS A 29 13.73 4.74 3.68
C HIS A 29 13.67 5.31 5.11
N ASP A 30 14.64 4.98 5.96
CA ASP A 30 14.67 5.46 7.35
C ASP A 30 15.28 6.85 7.54
N ARG A 31 15.98 7.42 6.54
CA ARG A 31 16.86 8.58 6.74
C ARG A 31 16.72 9.71 5.72
N VAL A 32 16.30 9.41 4.49
CA VAL A 32 16.17 10.42 3.44
C VAL A 32 14.89 11.21 3.67
N TRP A 33 15.01 12.54 3.63
CA TRP A 33 13.95 13.48 4.04
C TRP A 33 12.61 13.22 3.34
N TYR A 34 12.57 13.04 2.02
CA TYR A 34 11.30 12.84 1.33
C TYR A 34 10.72 11.44 1.56
N LEU A 35 11.55 10.46 1.95
CA LEU A 35 11.09 9.12 2.33
C LEU A 35 10.51 9.09 3.76
N SER A 36 10.64 10.18 4.53
CA SER A 36 9.89 10.32 5.79
C SER A 36 8.37 10.40 5.55
N VAL A 37 7.94 10.80 4.34
CA VAL A 37 6.52 10.87 3.97
C VAL A 37 5.87 9.48 4.01
N PRO A 38 6.27 8.49 3.18
CA PRO A 38 5.71 7.14 3.25
C PRO A 38 6.05 6.42 4.56
N LYS A 39 7.24 6.66 5.13
CA LYS A 39 7.62 6.08 6.42
C LYS A 39 6.65 6.49 7.53
N SER A 40 6.38 7.79 7.68
CA SER A 40 5.50 8.29 8.73
C SER A 40 4.03 7.91 8.54
N PHE A 41 3.61 7.64 7.30
CA PHE A 41 2.28 7.10 7.00
C PHE A 41 2.15 5.69 7.60
N MET A 42 3.10 4.80 7.28
CA MET A 42 3.10 3.42 7.79
C MET A 42 3.38 3.34 9.29
N ASP A 43 4.29 4.17 9.83
CA ASP A 43 4.58 4.21 11.26
C ASP A 43 3.33 4.63 12.07
N ASP A 44 2.54 5.60 11.60
CA ASP A 44 1.26 5.99 12.21
C ASP A 44 0.28 4.82 12.20
N ALA A 45 0.09 4.16 11.05
CA ALA A 45 -0.83 3.03 10.93
C ALA A 45 -0.45 1.86 11.84
N ILE A 46 0.84 1.47 11.86
CA ILE A 46 1.34 0.32 12.64
C ILE A 46 1.35 0.62 14.15
N SER A 47 1.52 1.88 14.54
CA SER A 47 1.46 2.29 15.95
C SER A 47 0.04 2.49 16.48
N ALA A 48 -0.96 2.54 15.60
CA ALA A 48 -2.37 2.68 15.95
C ALA A 48 -2.95 1.38 16.54
N GLY A 49 -4.19 1.47 17.04
CA GLY A 49 -4.95 0.29 17.45
C GLY A 49 -5.34 -0.59 16.25
N PRO A 50 -5.67 -1.88 16.47
CA PRO A 50 -5.90 -2.84 15.38
C PRO A 50 -7.06 -2.46 14.47
N PHE A 51 -8.13 -1.87 15.00
CA PHE A 51 -9.26 -1.43 14.18
C PHE A 51 -8.92 -0.20 13.32
N GLU A 52 -8.15 0.75 13.87
CA GLU A 52 -7.67 1.88 13.06
C GLU A 52 -6.71 1.41 11.98
N PHE A 53 -5.80 0.49 12.28
CA PHE A 53 -4.89 -0.11 11.30
C PHE A 53 -5.64 -0.74 10.12
N VAL A 54 -6.72 -1.50 10.38
CA VAL A 54 -7.50 -2.12 9.31
C VAL A 54 -8.29 -1.09 8.50
N VAL A 55 -8.82 -0.03 9.13
CA VAL A 55 -9.46 1.08 8.40
C VAL A 55 -8.43 1.84 7.55
N ALA A 56 -7.23 2.08 8.09
CA ALA A 56 -6.15 2.78 7.41
C ALA A 56 -5.62 2.00 6.20
N ILE A 57 -5.23 0.75 6.42
CA ILE A 57 -4.54 -0.04 5.42
C ILE A 57 -5.53 -0.80 4.55
N SER A 58 -6.38 -1.66 5.13
CA SER A 58 -7.26 -2.51 4.32
C SER A 58 -8.36 -1.72 3.62
N PHE A 59 -9.01 -0.76 4.28
CA PHE A 59 -10.08 0.01 3.65
C PHE A 59 -9.58 1.23 2.87
N ALA A 60 -8.91 2.19 3.52
CA ALA A 60 -8.51 3.41 2.84
C ALA A 60 -7.42 3.15 1.77
N PHE A 61 -6.32 2.48 2.13
CA PHE A 61 -5.21 2.28 1.21
C PHE A 61 -5.47 1.17 0.16
N GLU A 62 -5.79 -0.04 0.60
CA GLU A 62 -5.91 -1.24 -0.25
C GLU A 62 -7.24 -1.32 -1.03
N TYR A 63 -8.26 -0.53 -0.68
CA TYR A 63 -9.54 -0.51 -1.41
C TYR A 63 -9.83 0.85 -2.07
N VAL A 64 -9.88 1.95 -1.30
CA VAL A 64 -10.28 3.27 -1.83
C VAL A 64 -9.19 3.87 -2.74
N LEU A 65 -7.93 3.83 -2.30
CA LEU A 65 -6.82 4.52 -2.96
C LEU A 65 -5.94 3.60 -3.82
N THR A 66 -6.09 2.28 -3.71
CA THR A 66 -5.16 1.29 -4.29
C THR A 66 -4.89 1.50 -5.78
N ASN A 67 -5.92 1.84 -6.57
CA ASN A 67 -5.77 2.04 -8.00
C ASN A 67 -4.92 3.27 -8.35
N LEU A 68 -4.90 4.29 -7.50
CA LEU A 68 -4.06 5.49 -7.69
C LEU A 68 -2.57 5.17 -7.51
N LEU A 69 -2.23 4.09 -6.82
CA LEU A 69 -0.87 3.59 -6.71
C LEU A 69 -0.59 2.50 -7.75
N PHE A 70 -1.42 1.46 -7.79
CA PHE A 70 -1.15 0.27 -8.59
C PHE A 70 -1.17 0.55 -10.09
N VAL A 71 -2.21 1.22 -10.58
CA VAL A 71 -2.38 1.42 -12.03
C VAL A 71 -1.28 2.29 -12.62
N PRO A 72 -0.90 3.46 -12.06
CA PRO A 72 0.16 4.28 -12.64
C PRO A 72 1.51 3.57 -12.75
N PHE A 73 1.94 2.83 -11.72
CA PHE A 73 3.21 2.11 -11.79
C PHE A 73 3.17 0.93 -12.76
N MET A 74 2.14 0.08 -12.69
CA MET A 74 2.08 -1.13 -13.52
C MET A 74 1.79 -0.82 -14.99
N SER A 75 0.88 0.12 -15.26
CA SER A 75 0.64 0.57 -16.64
C SER A 75 1.80 1.39 -17.16
N GLY A 76 2.40 2.27 -16.35
CA GLY A 76 3.60 3.02 -16.72
C GLY A 76 4.74 2.10 -17.17
N ALA A 77 4.96 0.99 -16.45
CA ALA A 77 5.90 -0.05 -16.85
C ALA A 77 5.56 -0.65 -18.23
N ALA A 78 4.30 -1.00 -18.47
CA ALA A 78 3.84 -1.54 -19.75
C ALA A 78 4.07 -0.56 -20.91
N PHE A 79 3.74 0.72 -20.72
CA PHE A 79 3.91 1.77 -21.73
C PHE A 79 5.37 2.13 -22.02
N ASN A 80 6.32 1.71 -21.16
CA ASN A 80 7.75 2.01 -21.31
C ASN A 80 8.62 0.77 -21.54
N GLY A 81 8.02 -0.41 -21.79
CA GLY A 81 8.75 -1.63 -22.08
C GLY A 81 9.47 -2.26 -20.87
N ASP A 82 9.10 -1.89 -19.64
CA ASP A 82 9.58 -2.55 -18.42
C ASP A 82 8.82 -3.86 -18.21
N MET A 83 9.37 -4.92 -18.78
CA MET A 83 8.81 -6.27 -18.72
C MET A 83 8.85 -6.88 -17.32
N ALA A 84 9.81 -6.50 -16.47
CA ALA A 84 9.93 -7.09 -15.14
C ALA A 84 8.83 -6.55 -14.20
N THR A 85 8.63 -5.24 -14.19
CA THR A 85 7.62 -4.58 -13.35
C THR A 85 6.21 -4.89 -13.81
N VAL A 86 5.93 -4.90 -15.12
CA VAL A 86 4.59 -5.26 -15.61
C VAL A 86 4.24 -6.73 -15.28
N THR A 87 5.22 -7.63 -15.32
CA THR A 87 5.02 -9.04 -14.95
C THR A 87 4.70 -9.19 -13.46
N PHE A 88 5.39 -8.42 -12.59
CA PHE A 88 5.02 -8.33 -11.17
C PHE A 88 3.57 -7.84 -11.02
N GLY A 89 3.20 -6.76 -11.72
CA GLY A 89 1.85 -6.22 -11.72
C GLY A 89 0.78 -7.26 -12.05
N PHE A 90 0.93 -7.97 -13.16
CA PHE A 90 0.00 -9.06 -13.52
C PHE A 90 -0.05 -10.17 -12.45
N SER A 91 1.10 -10.53 -11.87
CA SER A 91 1.16 -11.55 -10.83
C SER A 91 0.43 -11.14 -9.55
N ALA A 92 0.51 -9.86 -9.18
CA ALA A 92 -0.08 -9.33 -7.95
C ALA A 92 -1.60 -9.10 -8.04
N GLN A 93 -2.18 -8.96 -9.23
CA GLN A 93 -3.61 -8.63 -9.39
C GLN A 93 -4.57 -9.54 -8.60
N SER A 94 -4.29 -10.85 -8.60
CA SER A 94 -5.14 -11.80 -7.86
C SER A 94 -4.98 -11.69 -6.34
N ASP A 95 -3.85 -11.18 -5.86
CA ASP A 95 -3.63 -10.85 -4.45
C ASP A 95 -4.42 -9.59 -4.09
N GLU A 96 -4.28 -8.53 -4.89
CA GLU A 96 -4.95 -7.25 -4.68
C GLU A 96 -6.48 -7.38 -4.69
N SER A 97 -7.06 -8.26 -5.52
CA SER A 97 -8.50 -8.51 -5.50
C SER A 97 -8.99 -9.06 -4.15
N ARG A 98 -8.16 -9.87 -3.48
CA ARG A 98 -8.47 -10.38 -2.14
C ARG A 98 -8.29 -9.30 -1.08
N HIS A 99 -7.28 -8.44 -1.21
CA HIS A 99 -7.04 -7.33 -0.28
C HIS A 99 -8.17 -6.28 -0.35
N MET A 100 -8.60 -5.92 -1.57
CA MET A 100 -9.76 -5.06 -1.80
C MET A 100 -11.02 -5.63 -1.13
N THR A 101 -11.26 -6.94 -1.28
CA THR A 101 -12.41 -7.61 -0.65
C THR A 101 -12.31 -7.56 0.88
N LEU A 102 -11.13 -7.82 1.44
CA LEU A 102 -10.88 -7.70 2.89
C LEU A 102 -11.20 -6.29 3.40
N GLY A 103 -10.76 -5.25 2.69
CA GLY A 103 -11.03 -3.86 3.03
C GLY A 103 -12.52 -3.54 3.11
N LEU A 104 -13.26 -3.91 2.06
CA LEU A 104 -14.69 -3.65 1.97
C LEU A 104 -15.51 -4.43 3.01
N GLU A 105 -15.20 -5.70 3.23
CA GLU A 105 -15.99 -6.51 4.16
C GLU A 105 -15.67 -6.17 5.62
N THR A 106 -14.43 -5.77 5.93
CA THR A 106 -14.11 -5.39 7.31
C THR A 106 -14.77 -4.07 7.72
N ILE A 107 -14.84 -3.07 6.84
CA ILE A 107 -15.49 -1.80 7.19
C ILE A 107 -17.00 -1.99 7.42
N LYS A 108 -17.66 -2.81 6.59
CA LYS A 108 -19.08 -3.16 6.77
C LYS A 108 -19.29 -3.87 8.09
N PHE A 109 -18.47 -4.90 8.37
CA PHE A 109 -18.53 -5.64 9.62
C PHE A 109 -18.45 -4.69 10.83
N VAL A 110 -17.42 -3.83 10.90
CA VAL A 110 -17.23 -2.90 12.02
C VAL A 110 -18.42 -1.95 12.19
N LEU A 111 -18.97 -1.42 11.09
CA LEU A 111 -20.12 -0.52 11.12
C LEU A 111 -21.42 -1.21 11.56
N GLU A 112 -21.58 -2.49 11.24
CA GLU A 112 -22.77 -3.28 11.59
C GLU A 112 -22.74 -3.84 13.02
N GLN A 113 -21.57 -3.91 13.67
CA GLN A 113 -21.46 -4.46 15.03
C GLN A 113 -22.09 -3.55 16.11
N ASP A 114 -21.92 -2.24 16.02
CA ASP A 114 -22.41 -1.28 17.02
C ASP A 114 -22.60 0.11 16.39
N PRO A 115 -23.76 0.77 16.53
CA PRO A 115 -23.97 2.14 16.06
C PRO A 115 -22.95 3.17 16.59
N ALA A 116 -22.35 2.94 17.76
CA ALA A 116 -21.30 3.78 18.33
C ALA A 116 -19.99 3.73 17.53
N ASN A 117 -19.80 2.71 16.67
CA ASN A 117 -18.63 2.61 15.81
C ASN A 117 -18.65 3.63 14.67
N LEU A 118 -19.85 4.03 14.19
CA LEU A 118 -20.00 4.96 13.07
C LEU A 118 -19.19 6.27 13.25
N PRO A 119 -19.34 7.03 14.34
CA PRO A 119 -18.55 8.26 14.53
C PRO A 119 -17.05 8.02 14.71
N ILE A 120 -16.62 6.82 15.14
CA ILE A 120 -15.19 6.47 15.27
C ILE A 120 -14.62 6.19 13.88
N VAL A 121 -15.29 5.33 13.12
CA VAL A 121 -14.91 4.98 11.75
C VAL A 121 -14.90 6.20 10.84
N GLN A 122 -15.88 7.10 10.94
CA GLN A 122 -15.89 8.33 10.16
C GLN A 122 -14.63 9.17 10.37
N ARG A 123 -14.21 9.36 11.63
CA ARG A 123 -12.98 10.12 11.94
C ARG A 123 -11.73 9.45 11.35
N TRP A 124 -11.68 8.11 11.38
CA TRP A 124 -10.57 7.39 10.75
C TRP A 124 -10.60 7.51 9.24
N MET A 125 -11.77 7.42 8.59
CA MET A 125 -11.91 7.62 7.15
C MET A 125 -11.41 9.02 6.75
N ASP A 126 -11.83 10.07 7.46
CA ASP A 126 -11.39 11.44 7.19
C ASP A 126 -9.86 11.58 7.31
N LYS A 127 -9.27 11.04 8.40
CA LYS A 127 -7.82 11.04 8.63
C LYS A 127 -7.08 10.32 7.50
N TRP A 128 -7.48 9.09 7.18
CA TRP A 128 -6.72 8.21 6.29
C TRP A 128 -6.95 8.51 4.81
N PHE A 129 -8.08 9.13 4.46
CA PHE A 129 -8.24 9.77 3.15
C PHE A 129 -7.27 10.94 2.97
N TRP A 130 -7.07 11.76 4.00
CA TRP A 130 -6.19 12.93 3.89
C TRP A 130 -4.69 12.58 3.99
N ARG A 131 -4.35 11.52 4.72
CA ARG A 131 -2.97 11.03 4.82
C ARG A 131 -2.51 10.23 3.60
N GLY A 132 -3.43 9.56 2.90
CA GLY A 132 -3.15 8.73 1.73
C GLY A 132 -3.09 9.54 0.45
#